data_AF-A0A1Y4WM83-F1
#
_entry.id   AF-A0A1Y4WM83-F1
#
_cell.length_a   1.000
_cell.length_b   1.000
_cell.length_c   1.000
_cell.angle_alpha   90.00
_cell.angle_beta   90.00
_cell.angle_gamma   90.00
#
_symmetry.space_group_name_H-M   'P 1'
#
loop_
_entity.id
_entity.type
_entity.pdbx_description
1 polymer ?
#
loop_
_entity_poly.entity_id
_entity_poly.type
_entity_poly.pdbx_seq_one_letter_code
_entity_poly.pdbx_strand_id
1 'polypeptide(L)'
;MATYTENYQLHQWEASDNFLRTDFNEDFQKIDTAVKGVETAADAKLAQKADKTALTSLAATVDGKAEIVTGSYTGSGGTKTVSLGFQPKLVVVPLSAYYTAAAAAGGSPSQIFVTSNGFSAQDGGVTSPNESGRTYYYAALR
;
A
#
# COMPACT_ATOMS: atom_id res chain seq x y z
N MET A 1 -54.42 12.52 -24.61
CA MET A 1 -53.81 11.20 -24.31
C MET A 1 -52.84 11.45 -23.17
N ALA A 2 -52.87 10.64 -22.11
CA ALA A 2 -51.93 10.81 -20.99
C ALA A 2 -50.49 10.70 -21.51
N THR A 3 -49.61 11.58 -21.00
CA THR A 3 -48.18 11.53 -21.29
C THR A 3 -47.46 10.86 -20.13
N TYR A 4 -46.27 10.31 -20.37
CA TYR A 4 -45.54 9.49 -19.40
C TYR A 4 -44.08 9.90 -19.29
N THR A 5 -43.52 9.77 -18.10
CA THR A 5 -42.07 9.93 -17.90
C THR A 5 -41.30 8.84 -18.65
N GLU A 6 -40.18 9.21 -19.27
CA GLU A 6 -39.39 8.32 -20.13
C GLU A 6 -38.88 7.05 -19.39
N ASN A 7 -38.30 7.24 -18.21
CA ASN A 7 -37.55 6.17 -17.53
C ASN A 7 -38.43 5.21 -16.71
N TYR A 8 -39.54 5.70 -16.17
CA TYR A 8 -40.36 4.94 -15.22
C TYR A 8 -41.82 4.84 -15.63
N GLN A 9 -42.21 5.44 -16.77
CA GLN A 9 -43.57 5.38 -17.31
C GLN A 9 -44.63 5.81 -16.28
N LEU A 10 -44.27 6.80 -15.46
CA LEU A 10 -45.17 7.46 -14.51
C LEU A 10 -46.05 8.48 -15.25
N HIS A 11 -47.27 8.67 -14.80
CA HIS A 11 -48.21 9.61 -15.41
C HIS A 11 -47.70 11.05 -15.29
N GLN A 12 -47.81 11.80 -16.39
CA GLN A 12 -47.60 13.25 -16.45
C GLN A 12 -48.95 13.91 -16.73
N TRP A 13 -49.55 14.47 -15.68
CA TRP A 13 -50.85 15.12 -15.77
C TRP A 13 -50.74 16.58 -16.21
N GLU A 14 -51.58 16.96 -17.17
CA GLU A 14 -51.81 18.35 -17.57
C GLU A 14 -52.95 18.97 -16.75
N ALA A 15 -53.07 20.30 -16.77
CA ALA A 15 -54.07 21.02 -15.97
C ALA A 15 -55.53 20.63 -16.28
N SER A 16 -55.79 20.12 -17.49
CA SER A 16 -57.12 19.66 -17.93
C SER A 16 -57.40 18.18 -17.64
N ASP A 17 -56.43 17.43 -17.10
CA ASP A 17 -56.58 15.99 -16.90
C ASP A 17 -57.47 15.65 -15.70
N ASN A 18 -58.20 14.55 -15.83
CA ASN A 18 -58.94 13.95 -14.73
C ASN A 18 -58.01 13.07 -13.89
N PHE A 19 -58.03 13.26 -12.57
CA PHE A 19 -57.20 12.51 -11.63
C PHE A 19 -57.91 11.23 -11.18
N LEU A 20 -57.46 10.07 -11.68
CA LEU A 20 -58.00 8.77 -11.27
C LEU A 20 -57.14 8.13 -10.18
N ARG A 21 -57.80 7.62 -9.14
CA ARG A 21 -57.11 6.92 -8.03
C ARG A 21 -56.32 5.69 -8.50
N THR A 22 -56.76 5.04 -9.57
CA THR A 22 -56.05 3.91 -10.19
C THR A 22 -54.66 4.31 -10.65
N ASP A 23 -54.53 5.46 -11.31
CA ASP A 23 -53.28 5.95 -11.89
C ASP A 23 -52.29 6.31 -10.79
N PHE A 24 -52.76 6.94 -9.71
CA PHE A 24 -51.96 7.21 -8.52
C PHE A 24 -51.42 5.93 -7.87
N ASN A 25 -52.29 4.94 -7.65
CA ASN A 25 -51.89 3.69 -7.03
C ASN A 25 -50.85 2.95 -7.89
N GLU A 26 -51.00 2.99 -9.22
CA GLU A 26 -50.03 2.39 -10.14
C GLU A 26 -48.68 3.10 -10.08
N ASP A 27 -48.67 4.43 -10.12
CA ASP A 27 -47.43 5.22 -10.03
C ASP A 27 -46.73 5.02 -8.67
N PHE A 28 -47.48 4.94 -7.56
CA PHE A 28 -46.90 4.64 -6.26
C PHE A 28 -46.29 3.24 -6.19
N GLN A 29 -46.93 2.23 -6.81
CA GLN A 29 -46.33 0.89 -6.91
C GLN A 29 -45.05 0.89 -7.74
N LYS A 30 -45.00 1.63 -8.85
CA LYS A 30 -43.80 1.79 -9.67
C LYS A 30 -42.67 2.45 -8.90
N ILE A 31 -42.96 3.53 -8.17
CA ILE A 31 -41.99 4.25 -7.34
C ILE A 31 -41.45 3.36 -6.22
N ASP A 32 -42.33 2.69 -5.47
CA ASP A 32 -41.94 1.78 -4.38
C ASP A 32 -40.99 0.68 -4.89
N THR A 33 -41.35 0.05 -6.00
CA THR A 33 -40.53 -0.97 -6.64
C THR A 33 -39.17 -0.41 -7.09
N ALA A 34 -39.15 0.75 -7.74
CA ALA A 34 -37.93 1.38 -8.21
C ALA A 34 -36.99 1.77 -7.06
N VAL A 35 -37.53 2.33 -5.97
CA VAL A 35 -36.77 2.67 -4.76
C VAL A 35 -36.18 1.41 -4.14
N LYS A 36 -36.95 0.32 -4.02
CA LYS A 36 -36.42 -0.95 -3.49
C LYS A 36 -35.33 -1.54 -4.38
N GLY A 37 -35.47 -1.41 -5.69
CA GLY A 37 -34.45 -1.79 -6.66
C GLY A 37 -33.16 -1.01 -6.49
N VAL A 38 -33.24 0.31 -6.28
CA VAL A 38 -32.09 1.17 -6.01
C VAL A 38 -31.39 0.81 -4.71
N GLU A 39 -32.15 0.59 -3.62
CA GLU A 39 -31.62 0.13 -2.33
C GLU A 39 -30.83 -1.17 -2.51
N THR A 40 -31.44 -2.16 -3.17
CA THR A 40 -30.81 -3.47 -3.43
C THR A 40 -29.53 -3.33 -4.26
N ALA A 41 -29.55 -2.50 -5.30
CA ALA A 41 -28.37 -2.28 -6.15
C ALA A 41 -27.26 -1.52 -5.40
N ALA A 42 -27.63 -0.59 -4.52
CA ALA A 42 -26.67 0.12 -3.68
C ALA A 42 -26.01 -0.82 -2.67
N ASP A 43 -26.78 -1.68 -2.00
CA ASP A 43 -26.28 -2.68 -1.06
C ASP A 43 -25.34 -3.68 -1.75
N ALA A 44 -25.70 -4.16 -2.94
CA ALA A 44 -24.83 -5.05 -3.72
C ALA A 44 -23.48 -4.39 -4.09
N LYS A 45 -23.50 -3.11 -4.49
CA LYS A 45 -22.27 -2.34 -4.75
C LYS A 45 -21.45 -2.10 -3.49
N LEU A 46 -22.10 -1.87 -2.35
CA LEU A 46 -21.43 -1.67 -1.07
C LEU A 46 -20.76 -2.97 -0.60
N ALA A 47 -21.43 -4.11 -0.75
CA ALA A 47 -20.87 -5.43 -0.45
C ALA A 47 -19.61 -5.73 -1.26
N GLN A 48 -19.58 -5.37 -2.55
CA GLN A 48 -18.37 -5.50 -3.39
C GLN A 48 -17.20 -4.63 -2.89
N LYS A 49 -17.48 -3.41 -2.41
CA LYS A 49 -16.45 -2.54 -1.81
C LYS A 49 -16.00 -3.02 -0.42
N ALA A 50 -16.84 -3.77 0.29
CA ALA A 50 -16.56 -4.28 1.62
C ALA A 50 -15.60 -5.47 1.62
N ASP A 51 -15.34 -6.09 0.46
CA ASP A 51 -14.34 -7.15 0.33
C ASP A 51 -12.90 -6.59 0.34
N LYS A 52 -12.54 -5.99 1.48
CA LYS A 52 -11.18 -5.59 1.82
C LYS A 52 -10.30 -6.79 2.19
N THR A 53 -10.85 -8.01 2.23
CA THR A 53 -10.10 -9.19 2.64
C THR A 53 -8.97 -9.49 1.63
N ALA A 54 -9.24 -9.31 0.35
CA ALA A 54 -8.24 -9.41 -0.71
C ALA A 54 -7.14 -8.34 -0.55
N LEU A 55 -7.51 -7.10 -0.20
CA LEU A 55 -6.55 -6.02 -0.01
C LEU A 55 -5.66 -6.25 1.22
N THR A 56 -6.25 -6.65 2.34
CA THR A 56 -5.52 -6.98 3.57
C THR A 56 -4.59 -8.19 3.35
N SER A 57 -5.06 -9.21 2.64
CA SER A 57 -4.23 -10.39 2.32
C SER A 57 -3.08 -10.04 1.38
N LEU A 58 -3.31 -9.15 0.41
CA LEU A 58 -2.26 -8.64 -0.48
C LEU A 58 -1.24 -7.81 0.30
N ALA A 59 -1.68 -6.93 1.20
CA ALA A 59 -0.81 -6.14 2.06
C ALA A 59 0.07 -7.06 2.93
N ALA A 60 -0.52 -8.05 3.61
CA ALA A 60 0.22 -9.04 4.39
C ALA A 60 1.22 -9.85 3.54
N THR A 61 0.84 -10.19 2.30
CA THR A 61 1.73 -10.90 1.37
C THR A 61 2.91 -10.04 0.93
N VAL A 62 2.68 -8.74 0.67
CA VAL A 62 3.74 -7.79 0.29
C VAL A 62 4.66 -7.53 1.48
N ASP A 63 4.13 -7.34 2.68
CA ASP A 63 4.91 -7.16 3.92
C ASP A 63 5.75 -8.40 4.27
N GLY A 64 5.28 -9.59 3.88
CA GLY A 64 6.02 -10.84 4.05
C GLY A 64 7.15 -11.06 3.05
N LYS A 65 7.25 -10.25 1.97
CA LYS A 65 8.30 -10.43 0.96
C LYS A 65 9.60 -9.77 1.41
N ALA A 66 10.71 -10.50 1.19
CA ALA A 66 12.05 -9.95 1.30
C ALA A 66 12.25 -8.84 0.26
N GLU A 67 12.57 -7.62 0.73
CA GLU A 67 12.95 -6.48 -0.09
C GLU A 67 14.44 -6.19 0.09
N ILE A 68 15.19 -6.04 -1.00
CA ILE A 68 16.60 -5.62 -0.95
C ILE A 68 16.69 -4.15 -1.36
N VAL A 69 17.16 -3.32 -0.44
CA VAL A 69 17.49 -1.92 -0.68
C VAL A 69 18.97 -1.80 -0.94
N THR A 70 19.35 -1.20 -2.07
CA THR A 70 20.75 -0.93 -2.39
C THR A 70 21.05 0.56 -2.29
N GLY A 71 22.31 0.89 -2.04
CA GLY A 71 22.74 2.28 -1.96
C GLY A 71 24.25 2.39 -1.82
N SER A 72 24.70 3.58 -1.48
CA SER A 72 26.12 3.83 -1.19
C SER A 72 26.30 4.83 -0.06
N TYR A 73 27.48 4.83 0.53
CA TYR A 73 27.93 5.85 1.46
C TYR A 73 29.40 6.16 1.23
N THR A 74 29.80 7.37 1.62
CA THR A 74 31.23 7.75 1.66
C THR A 74 31.74 7.54 3.08
N GLY A 75 32.87 6.85 3.19
CA GLY A 75 33.48 6.51 4.46
C GLY A 75 34.05 7.73 5.17
N SER A 76 34.04 7.69 6.50
CA SER A 76 34.45 8.82 7.36
C SER A 76 35.80 8.63 8.06
N GLY A 77 36.37 7.42 8.08
CA GLY A 77 37.58 7.10 8.85
C GLY A 77 37.35 6.97 10.36
N GLY A 78 36.11 6.72 10.78
CA GLY A 78 35.71 6.59 12.18
C GLY A 78 34.47 5.71 12.29
N THR A 79 33.40 6.20 12.92
CA THR A 79 32.08 5.57 12.86
C THR A 79 31.20 6.30 11.85
N LYS A 80 30.55 5.55 10.96
CA LYS A 80 29.59 6.06 9.98
C LYS A 80 28.27 5.32 10.13
N THR A 81 27.22 6.04 10.49
CA THR A 81 25.85 5.51 10.46
C THR A 81 25.19 5.85 9.12
N VAL A 82 24.53 4.86 8.54
CA VAL A 82 23.72 4.98 7.32
C VAL A 82 22.28 4.73 7.71
N SER A 83 21.42 5.73 7.53
CA SER A 83 19.99 5.63 7.83
C SER A 83 19.23 5.11 6.62
N LEU A 84 18.42 4.06 6.83
CA LEU A 84 17.61 3.42 5.80
C LEU A 84 16.10 3.62 6.01
N GLY A 85 15.67 4.10 7.18
CA GLY A 85 14.26 4.21 7.54
C GLY A 85 13.65 2.91 8.10
N PHE A 86 14.46 1.85 8.25
CA PHE A 86 14.06 0.55 8.80
C PHE A 86 15.27 -0.17 9.42
N GLN A 87 15.02 -1.16 10.28
CA GLN A 87 16.05 -2.07 10.76
C GLN A 87 16.28 -3.19 9.74
N PRO A 88 17.43 -3.24 9.04
CA PRO A 88 17.70 -4.31 8.08
C PRO A 88 17.95 -5.64 8.80
N LYS A 89 17.44 -6.75 8.24
CA LYS A 89 17.72 -8.11 8.72
C LYS A 89 19.13 -8.58 8.38
N LEU A 90 19.66 -8.12 7.24
CA LEU A 90 21.02 -8.39 6.77
C LEU A 90 21.52 -7.17 6.00
N VAL A 91 22.77 -6.77 6.23
CA VAL A 91 23.48 -5.80 5.39
C VAL A 91 24.77 -6.44 4.89
N VAL A 92 25.05 -6.25 3.61
CA VAL A 92 26.30 -6.66 2.95
C VAL A 92 26.93 -5.48 2.24
N VAL A 93 28.23 -5.30 2.46
CA VAL A 93 29.06 -4.25 1.87
C VAL A 93 30.29 -4.90 1.23
N PRO A 94 30.36 -4.94 -0.11
CA PRO A 94 31.56 -5.41 -0.82
C PRO A 94 32.72 -4.43 -0.56
N LEU A 95 33.85 -4.97 -0.09
CA LEU A 95 35.04 -4.17 0.24
C LEU A 95 36.13 -4.28 -0.82
N SER A 96 36.26 -5.48 -1.41
CA SER A 96 37.21 -5.78 -2.48
C SER A 96 36.76 -7.05 -3.22
N ALA A 97 37.56 -7.54 -4.16
CA ALA A 97 37.31 -8.81 -4.85
C ALA A 97 37.21 -10.03 -3.93
N TYR A 98 37.78 -9.96 -2.72
CA TYR A 98 37.89 -11.10 -1.80
C TYR A 98 37.18 -10.90 -0.45
N TYR A 99 36.75 -9.68 -0.16
CA TYR A 99 36.24 -9.33 1.16
C TYR A 99 34.90 -8.61 1.07
N THR A 100 33.97 -9.07 1.90
CA THR A 100 32.66 -8.47 2.12
C THR A 100 32.46 -8.35 3.62
N ALA A 101 32.05 -7.17 4.08
CA ALA A 101 31.54 -7.03 5.43
C ALA A 101 30.04 -7.33 5.42
N ALA A 102 29.60 -8.19 6.35
CA ALA A 102 28.21 -8.59 6.49
C ALA A 102 27.77 -8.51 7.94
N ALA A 103 26.54 -8.05 8.17
CA ALA A 103 25.96 -7.97 9.50
C ALA A 103 24.49 -8.36 9.46
N ALA A 104 24.10 -9.33 10.29
CA ALA A 104 22.71 -9.70 10.51
C ALA A 104 22.15 -9.04 11.77
N ALA A 105 20.85 -8.76 11.80
CA ALA A 105 20.17 -8.25 12.99
C ALA A 105 20.32 -9.26 14.15
N GLY A 106 20.71 -8.78 15.33
CA GLY A 106 20.98 -9.62 16.50
C GLY A 106 22.32 -10.37 16.47
N GLY A 107 23.12 -10.21 15.40
CA GLY A 107 24.48 -10.73 15.35
C GLY A 107 25.44 -10.00 16.31
N SER A 108 26.58 -10.63 16.61
CA SER A 108 27.65 -9.98 17.38
C SER A 108 28.25 -8.80 16.60
N PRO A 109 28.69 -7.74 17.29
CA PRO A 109 29.26 -6.56 16.63
C PRO A 109 30.50 -6.92 15.82
N SER A 110 30.51 -6.52 14.54
CA SER A 110 31.67 -6.54 13.65
C SER A 110 32.02 -5.10 13.23
N GLN A 111 32.92 -4.92 12.26
CA GLN A 111 33.15 -3.61 11.63
C GLN A 111 31.88 -3.03 11.00
N ILE A 112 30.87 -3.86 10.71
CA ILE A 112 29.50 -3.42 10.38
C ILE A 112 28.52 -4.03 11.39
N PHE A 113 27.53 -3.26 11.81
CA PHE A 113 26.44 -3.75 12.64
C PHE A 113 25.12 -3.07 12.31
N VAL A 114 24.04 -3.84 12.43
CA VAL A 114 22.67 -3.40 12.23
C VAL A 114 22.24 -2.49 13.39
N THR A 115 21.50 -1.44 13.06
CA THR A 115 20.85 -0.53 14.02
C THR A 115 19.33 -0.59 13.82
N SER A 116 18.56 0.02 14.73
CA SER A 116 17.10 0.08 14.60
C SER A 116 16.60 0.84 13.35
N ASN A 117 17.46 1.62 12.69
CA ASN A 117 17.08 2.47 11.56
C ASN A 117 18.06 2.40 10.37
N GLY A 118 18.85 1.33 10.28
CA GLY A 118 19.85 1.14 9.23
C GLY A 118 21.05 0.34 9.72
N PHE A 119 22.26 0.79 9.42
CA PHE A 119 23.49 0.15 9.91
C PHE A 119 24.57 1.18 10.22
N SER A 120 25.59 0.75 10.95
CA SER A 120 26.82 1.52 11.14
C SER A 120 28.03 0.73 10.68
N ALA A 121 28.97 1.43 10.06
CA ALA A 121 30.28 0.93 9.65
C ALA A 121 31.36 1.64 10.48
N GLN A 122 32.34 0.87 10.95
CA GLN A 122 33.49 1.35 11.69
C GLN A 122 34.76 1.17 10.86
N ASP A 123 35.66 2.12 11.00
CA ASP A 123 37.00 2.02 10.45
C ASP A 123 37.88 1.10 11.32
N GLY A 124 38.79 0.36 10.69
CA GLY A 124 39.71 -0.57 11.35
C GLY A 124 39.96 -1.84 10.53
N GLY A 125 40.99 -2.61 10.89
CA GLY A 125 41.36 -3.86 10.21
C GLY A 125 42.09 -3.67 8.87
N VAL A 126 42.40 -4.78 8.18
CA VAL A 126 43.14 -4.77 6.90
C VAL A 126 42.26 -4.31 5.73
N THR A 127 40.97 -4.66 5.76
CA THR A 127 39.95 -4.16 4.83
C THR A 127 38.87 -3.44 5.61
N SER A 128 38.91 -2.12 5.59
CA SER A 128 37.94 -1.27 6.29
C SER A 128 36.67 -1.07 5.45
N PRO A 129 35.47 -1.18 6.05
CA PRO A 129 34.23 -0.74 5.43
C PRO A 129 33.99 0.78 5.54
N ASN A 130 34.86 1.54 6.21
CA ASN A 130 34.62 2.96 6.47
C ASN A 130 35.87 3.83 6.30
N GLU A 131 36.76 3.48 5.37
CA GLU A 131 37.94 4.28 5.06
C GLU A 131 37.53 5.69 4.60
N SER A 132 38.19 6.71 5.13
CA SER A 132 37.82 8.11 4.87
C SER A 132 37.90 8.45 3.38
N GLY A 133 36.83 9.03 2.84
CA GLY A 133 36.76 9.48 1.44
C GLY A 133 36.51 8.37 0.42
N ARG A 134 36.49 7.09 0.82
CA ARG A 134 36.16 5.98 -0.07
C ARG A 134 34.66 5.74 -0.15
N THR A 135 34.13 5.52 -1.35
CA THR A 135 32.71 5.16 -1.55
C THR A 135 32.52 3.65 -1.43
N TYR A 136 31.53 3.25 -0.64
CA TYR A 136 31.12 1.87 -0.45
C TYR A 136 29.68 1.69 -0.92
N TYR A 137 29.42 0.58 -1.60
CA TYR A 137 28.08 0.17 -2.00
C TYR A 137 27.55 -0.87 -1.01
N TYR A 138 26.25 -0.91 -0.80
CA TYR A 138 25.63 -1.89 0.08
C TYR A 138 24.34 -2.46 -0.52
N ALA A 139 23.99 -3.65 -0.04
CA ALA A 139 22.65 -4.21 -0.15
C ALA A 139 22.14 -4.56 1.25
N ALA A 140 20.91 -4.14 1.54
CA ALA A 140 20.27 -4.29 2.84
C ALA A 140 18.92 -5.00 2.67
N LEU A 141 18.76 -6.13 3.33
CA LEU A 141 17.51 -6.87 3.38
C LEU A 141 16.59 -6.24 4.43
N ARG A 142 15.38 -5.89 4.02
CA ARG A 142 14.30 -5.42 4.90
C ARG A 142 13.66 -6.54 5.71
#